data_AF-A0A355U158-F1
#
_entry.id   AF-A0A355U158-F1
#
_cell.length_a   1.000
_cell.length_b   1.000
_cell.length_c   1.000
_cell.angle_alpha   90.00
_cell.angle_beta   90.00
_cell.angle_gamma   90.00
#
_symmetry.space_group_name_H-M   'P 1'
#
loop_
_entity.id
_entity.type
_entity.pdbx_description
1 polymer ?
#
loop_
_entity_poly.entity_id
_entity_poly.type
_entity_poly.pdbx_seq_one_letter_code
_entity_poly.pdbx_strand_id
1 'polypeptide(L)'
;RNFEYYSECPVLTSYMLVRTVQGMQNAGVYPSIKHFVCNDTEEHRHRLFNWLTEQALREVYMKPFQWAVQRADAVGLMNTYNRVGAIYSGGSIALNTAVARREWGYKGRIISDYSGNVSADFMVLDQALRAGQDLGMAVSFNQSYGFDYSENGPKRLQYAMREAMHHSIYAWLRVLYTNSNYNASADKESQIIVGKKIEPFNWWKPTLYALDTLIGFGILFWGVAVFWDQVADLLKGKKGTSGDKNENID
;
A
#
# COMPACT_ATOMS: atom_id res chain seq x y z
N ARG A 1 0.94 4.15 20.61
CA ARG A 1 -0.30 3.73 19.92
C ARG A 1 -0.04 2.50 19.02
N ASN A 2 0.68 1.49 19.52
CA ASN A 2 1.20 0.44 18.62
C ASN A 2 0.10 -0.47 18.05
N PHE A 3 -1.01 -0.64 18.76
CA PHE A 3 -2.14 -1.48 18.31
C PHE A 3 -2.80 -1.00 17.01
N GLU A 4 -2.61 0.27 16.62
CA GLU A 4 -3.16 0.85 15.38
C GLU A 4 -2.06 1.17 14.35
N TYR A 5 -0.82 0.72 14.59
CA TYR A 5 0.29 0.78 13.64
C TYR A 5 0.58 -0.63 13.10
N TYR A 6 1.26 -0.74 11.96
CA TYR A 6 1.46 -2.03 11.31
C TYR A 6 2.66 -2.81 11.86
N SER A 7 3.86 -2.22 11.87
CA SER A 7 5.09 -2.92 12.25
C SER A 7 6.24 -1.94 12.52
N GLU A 8 7.23 -2.40 13.28
CA GLU A 8 8.56 -1.77 13.39
C GLU A 8 9.36 -1.84 12.07
N CYS A 9 9.05 -2.81 11.19
CA CYS A 9 9.72 -2.95 9.91
C CYS A 9 9.09 -1.99 8.88
N PRO A 10 9.86 -1.03 8.33
CA PRO A 10 9.32 -0.04 7.40
C PRO A 10 8.79 -0.68 6.11
N VAL A 11 9.44 -1.74 5.62
CA VAL A 11 9.01 -2.44 4.40
C VAL A 11 7.67 -3.14 4.59
N LEU A 12 7.48 -3.83 5.72
CA LEU A 12 6.21 -4.49 6.03
C LEU A 12 5.09 -3.46 6.18
N THR A 13 5.35 -2.38 6.93
CA THR A 13 4.41 -1.25 7.07
C THR A 13 4.06 -0.63 5.73
N SER A 14 5.03 -0.46 4.81
CA SER A 14 4.77 0.05 3.47
C SER A 14 3.84 -0.86 2.64
N TYR A 15 4.06 -2.18 2.66
CA TYR A 15 3.21 -3.11 1.93
C TYR A 15 1.77 -3.08 2.45
N MET A 16 1.60 -3.11 3.78
CA MET A 16 0.29 -3.06 4.40
C MET A 16 -0.43 -1.74 4.06
N LEU A 17 0.26 -0.60 4.24
CA LEU A 17 -0.31 0.71 3.96
C LEU A 17 -0.73 0.86 2.50
N VAL A 18 0.13 0.48 1.54
CA VAL A 18 -0.20 0.56 0.10
C VAL A 18 -1.45 -0.26 -0.22
N ARG A 19 -1.55 -1.49 0.30
CA ARG A 19 -2.72 -2.35 0.06
C ARG A 19 -3.99 -1.83 0.72
N THR A 20 -3.88 -1.27 1.93
CA THR A 20 -5.03 -0.64 2.62
C THR A 20 -5.53 0.57 1.83
N VAL A 21 -4.63 1.45 1.37
CA VAL A 21 -5.00 2.62 0.55
C VAL A 21 -5.66 2.19 -0.76
N GLN A 22 -5.06 1.25 -1.48
CA GLN A 22 -5.64 0.72 -2.73
C GLN A 22 -7.01 0.08 -2.49
N GLY A 23 -7.16 -0.71 -1.43
CA GLY A 23 -8.44 -1.35 -1.08
C GLY A 23 -9.55 -0.34 -0.81
N MET A 24 -9.26 0.71 -0.05
CA MET A 24 -10.21 1.81 0.19
C MET A 24 -10.57 2.54 -1.11
N GLN A 25 -9.58 2.85 -1.94
CA GLN A 25 -9.78 3.53 -3.23
C GLN A 25 -10.66 2.72 -4.18
N ASN A 26 -10.47 1.40 -4.20
CA ASN A 26 -11.32 0.51 -4.99
C ASN A 26 -12.77 0.47 -4.49
N ALA A 27 -13.01 0.79 -3.21
CA ALA A 27 -14.34 0.95 -2.64
C ALA A 27 -14.90 2.38 -2.78
N GLY A 28 -14.29 3.22 -3.64
CA GLY A 28 -14.77 4.57 -3.90
C GLY A 28 -14.50 5.58 -2.77
N VAL A 29 -13.62 5.25 -1.81
CA VAL A 29 -13.27 6.12 -0.67
C VAL A 29 -11.75 6.27 -0.55
N TYR A 30 -11.28 7.29 0.16
CA TYR A 30 -9.84 7.50 0.34
C TYR A 30 -9.49 7.69 1.82
N PRO A 31 -8.36 7.11 2.27
CA PRO A 31 -7.84 7.37 3.61
C PRO A 31 -7.05 8.68 3.66
N SER A 32 -6.91 9.20 4.89
CA SER A 32 -5.81 10.10 5.25
C SER A 32 -4.75 9.28 5.97
N ILE A 33 -3.59 9.07 5.35
CA ILE A 33 -2.50 8.31 5.95
C ILE A 33 -1.83 9.14 7.05
N LYS A 34 -1.54 8.54 8.21
CA LYS A 34 -1.14 9.25 9.42
C LYS A 34 -0.17 8.45 10.29
N HIS A 35 0.63 9.06 11.17
CA HIS A 35 0.83 10.52 11.35
C HIS A 35 2.20 10.87 10.79
N PHE A 36 2.26 11.84 9.88
CA PHE A 36 3.48 12.25 9.18
C PHE A 36 4.23 13.30 10.02
N VAL A 37 5.35 13.00 10.68
CA VAL A 37 6.06 11.72 10.80
C VAL A 37 6.66 11.57 12.21
N CYS A 38 7.13 10.37 12.59
CA CYS A 38 7.79 10.08 13.88
C CYS A 38 6.88 10.21 15.12
N ASN A 39 5.60 9.84 15.03
CA ASN A 39 4.67 9.82 16.17
C ASN A 39 4.66 8.48 16.92
N ASP A 40 5.82 8.04 17.39
CA ASP A 40 5.95 6.69 17.98
C ASP A 40 5.69 6.66 19.49
N THR A 41 5.73 7.82 20.15
CA THR A 41 5.50 7.96 21.59
C THR A 41 4.31 8.88 21.86
N GLU A 42 3.43 8.45 22.76
CA GLU A 42 2.26 9.24 23.17
C GLU A 42 2.58 10.23 24.28
N GLU A 43 3.54 9.88 25.13
CA GLU A 43 4.01 10.74 26.20
C GLU A 43 4.55 12.05 25.61
N HIS A 44 3.94 13.15 26.05
CA HIS A 44 4.27 14.50 25.60
C HIS A 44 4.24 14.72 24.08
N ARG A 45 3.47 13.94 23.31
CA ARG A 45 3.43 14.01 21.84
C ARG A 45 3.17 15.41 21.25
N HIS A 46 2.53 16.32 22.00
CA HIS A 46 2.31 17.71 21.57
C HIS A 46 3.59 18.57 21.59
N ARG A 47 4.62 18.17 22.34
CA ARG A 47 5.84 18.97 22.56
C ARG A 47 7.13 18.17 22.40
N LEU A 48 7.04 16.90 21.99
CA LEU A 48 8.19 16.03 21.80
C LEU A 48 9.04 16.50 20.61
N PHE A 49 10.35 16.53 20.82
CA PHE A 49 11.37 16.83 19.83
C PHE A 49 12.06 15.52 19.42
N ASN A 50 11.81 15.06 18.19
CA ASN A 50 12.45 13.85 17.69
C ASN A 50 13.77 14.22 17.00
N TRP A 51 14.89 13.79 17.56
CA TRP A 51 16.22 13.97 16.99
C TRP A 51 16.70 12.67 16.36
N LEU A 52 16.96 12.71 15.06
CA LEU A 52 17.37 11.56 14.28
C LEU A 52 18.14 12.00 13.04
N THR A 53 18.90 11.09 12.45
CA THR A 53 19.59 11.34 11.18
C THR A 53 18.60 11.37 10.02
N GLU A 54 18.96 12.08 8.95
CA GLU A 54 18.16 12.09 7.72
C GLU A 54 18.01 10.67 7.15
N GLN A 55 19.05 9.84 7.26
CA GLN A 55 18.99 8.44 6.83
C GLN A 55 17.90 7.68 7.57
N ALA A 56 17.86 7.73 8.91
CA ALA A 56 16.83 7.06 9.69
C ALA A 56 15.43 7.60 9.36
N LEU A 57 15.31 8.93 9.21
CA LEU A 57 14.06 9.58 8.80
C LEU A 57 13.55 9.04 7.46
N ARG A 58 14.41 8.95 6.44
CA ARG A 58 14.05 8.54 5.08
C ARG A 58 13.85 7.03 4.91
N GLU A 59 14.71 6.23 5.50
CA GLU A 59 14.74 4.77 5.30
C GLU A 59 13.74 4.03 6.21
N VAL A 60 13.43 4.61 7.38
CA VAL A 60 12.54 4.00 8.36
C VAL A 60 11.19 4.73 8.40
N TYR A 61 11.16 5.94 8.94
CA TYR A 61 9.89 6.57 9.33
C TYR A 61 9.08 7.10 8.14
N MET A 62 9.74 7.63 7.12
CA MET A 62 9.09 8.17 5.93
C MET A 62 8.80 7.12 4.86
N LYS A 63 9.47 5.96 4.91
CA LYS A 63 9.41 4.96 3.84
C LYS A 63 7.99 4.47 3.53
N PRO A 64 7.11 4.21 4.53
CA PRO A 64 5.72 3.85 4.28
C PRO A 64 4.93 4.95 3.56
N PHE A 65 5.10 6.19 3.99
CA PHE A 65 4.43 7.34 3.38
C PHE A 65 4.88 7.55 1.94
N GLN A 66 6.19 7.46 1.67
CA GLN A 66 6.74 7.51 0.30
C GLN A 66 6.06 6.47 -0.60
N TRP A 67 5.96 5.22 -0.13
CA TRP A 67 5.34 4.15 -0.93
C TRP A 67 3.84 4.37 -1.13
N ALA A 68 3.12 4.84 -0.11
CA ALA A 68 1.70 5.17 -0.26
C ALA A 68 1.48 6.26 -1.31
N VAL A 69 2.33 7.30 -1.33
CA VAL A 69 2.28 8.36 -2.36
C VAL A 69 2.58 7.78 -3.75
N GLN A 70 3.71 7.09 -3.91
CA GLN A 70 4.22 6.70 -5.23
C GLN A 70 3.54 5.45 -5.82
N ARG A 71 3.00 4.56 -4.98
CA ARG A 71 2.47 3.25 -5.40
C ARG A 71 0.98 3.08 -5.20
N ALA A 72 0.36 3.90 -4.34
CA ALA A 72 -1.08 3.84 -4.09
C ALA A 72 -1.83 5.10 -4.56
N ASP A 73 -1.14 6.13 -5.04
CA ASP A 73 -1.74 7.43 -5.42
C ASP A 73 -2.57 8.01 -4.25
N ALA A 74 -2.02 7.90 -3.03
CA ALA A 74 -2.69 8.43 -1.84
C ALA A 74 -2.95 9.94 -2.02
N VAL A 75 -4.12 10.40 -1.58
CA VAL A 75 -4.53 11.83 -1.72
C VAL A 75 -4.84 12.53 -0.40
N GLY A 76 -4.78 11.80 0.72
CA GLY A 76 -4.89 12.36 2.07
C GLY A 76 -3.67 12.01 2.91
N LEU A 77 -3.05 13.03 3.51
CA LEU A 77 -1.92 12.91 4.43
C LEU A 77 -2.22 13.75 5.66
N MET A 78 -1.94 13.23 6.84
CA MET A 78 -2.12 13.95 8.11
C MET A 78 -0.79 14.05 8.84
N ASN A 79 -0.42 15.28 9.20
CA ASN A 79 0.76 15.56 10.01
C ASN A 79 0.56 15.13 11.47
N THR A 80 1.66 14.92 12.18
CA THR A 80 1.65 14.68 13.64
C THR A 80 1.66 15.97 14.45
N TYR A 81 1.31 15.86 15.73
CA TYR A 81 1.51 16.85 16.79
C TYR A 81 2.96 17.25 17.07
N ASN A 82 3.90 16.32 16.89
CA ASN A 82 5.26 16.47 17.41
C ASN A 82 6.18 17.26 16.45
N ARG A 83 7.47 17.30 16.80
CA ARG A 83 8.52 17.97 16.04
C ARG A 83 9.53 16.96 15.51
N VAL A 84 10.07 17.24 14.33
CA VAL A 84 11.30 16.62 13.82
C VAL A 84 12.40 17.66 13.92
N GLY A 85 13.40 17.39 14.76
CA GLY A 85 14.27 18.42 15.31
C GLY A 85 13.47 19.46 16.09
N ALA A 86 13.75 20.73 15.84
CA ALA A 86 13.09 21.85 16.52
C ALA A 86 11.78 22.33 15.86
N ILE A 87 11.39 21.75 14.73
CA ILE A 87 10.30 22.28 13.90
C ILE A 87 9.07 21.37 13.99
N TYR A 88 7.91 21.99 14.22
CA TYR A 88 6.62 21.30 14.15
C TYR A 88 6.48 20.59 12.80
N SER A 89 6.09 19.31 12.80
CA SER A 89 6.06 18.50 11.58
C SER A 89 5.22 19.14 10.47
N GLY A 90 4.06 19.70 10.81
CA GLY A 90 3.25 20.43 9.82
C GLY A 90 3.79 21.79 9.40
N GLY A 91 4.66 22.41 10.20
CA GLY A 91 5.36 23.66 9.92
C GLY A 91 6.70 23.50 9.21
N SER A 92 7.08 22.27 8.84
CA SER A 92 8.37 21.98 8.23
C SER A 92 8.31 22.02 6.71
N ILE A 93 8.99 23.01 6.10
CA ILE A 93 9.17 23.12 4.65
C ILE A 93 9.93 21.90 4.11
N ALA A 94 10.91 21.39 4.87
CA ALA A 94 11.69 20.23 4.48
C ALA A 94 10.81 18.97 4.33
N LEU A 95 9.91 18.72 5.30
CA LEU A 95 9.03 17.55 5.27
C LEU A 95 7.93 17.70 4.21
N ASN A 96 7.16 18.79 4.29
CA ASN A 96 5.93 18.94 3.51
C ASN A 96 6.25 19.35 2.06
N THR A 97 7.00 20.44 1.86
CA THR A 97 7.28 20.94 0.52
C THR A 97 8.43 20.21 -0.17
N ALA A 98 9.60 20.09 0.47
CA ALA A 98 10.75 19.52 -0.20
C ALA A 98 10.57 18.02 -0.44
N VAL A 99 10.36 17.24 0.62
CA VAL A 99 10.24 15.78 0.49
C VAL A 99 8.90 15.36 -0.11
N ALA A 100 7.78 15.67 0.55
CA ALA A 100 6.49 15.14 0.11
C ALA A 100 6.05 15.72 -1.26
N ARG A 101 6.02 17.05 -1.43
CA ARG A 101 5.58 17.66 -2.70
C ARG A 101 6.59 17.49 -3.83
N ARG A 102 7.86 17.88 -3.62
CA ARG A 102 8.84 17.97 -4.73
C ARG A 102 9.51 16.63 -5.02
N GLU A 103 10.06 15.95 -4.02
CA GLU A 103 10.79 14.70 -4.27
C GLU A 103 9.84 13.53 -4.57
N TRP A 104 8.76 13.37 -3.80
CA TRP A 104 7.82 12.25 -4.00
C TRP A 104 6.74 12.55 -5.03
N GLY A 105 6.53 13.83 -5.37
CA GLY A 105 5.48 14.25 -6.28
C GLY A 105 4.07 14.16 -5.68
N TYR A 106 3.91 14.33 -4.36
CA TYR A 106 2.61 14.24 -3.70
C TYR A 106 1.67 15.36 -4.15
N LYS A 107 0.49 14.99 -4.65
CA LYS A 107 -0.52 15.93 -5.19
C LYS A 107 -1.76 16.09 -4.32
N GLY A 108 -1.95 15.22 -3.32
CA GLY A 108 -3.12 15.22 -2.44
C GLY A 108 -3.16 16.38 -1.47
N ARG A 109 -4.03 16.34 -0.47
CA ARG A 109 -4.03 17.34 0.62
C ARG A 109 -3.22 16.86 1.82
N ILE A 110 -2.59 17.78 2.53
CA ILE A 110 -1.93 17.58 3.83
C ILE A 110 -2.72 18.35 4.88
N ILE A 111 -3.12 17.68 5.95
CA ILE A 111 -3.91 18.27 7.03
C ILE A 111 -3.15 18.19 8.35
N SER A 112 -3.44 19.08 9.30
CA SER A 112 -2.96 18.89 10.68
C SER A 112 -3.65 17.71 11.36
N ASP A 113 -3.04 17.22 12.43
CA ASP A 113 -3.80 16.46 13.43
C ASP A 113 -4.82 17.37 14.13
N TYR A 114 -5.72 16.77 14.90
CA TYR A 114 -6.83 17.45 15.57
C TYR A 114 -6.32 18.35 16.72
N SER A 115 -6.50 19.68 16.60
CA SER A 115 -6.02 20.64 17.63
C SER A 115 -7.07 21.02 18.69
N GLY A 116 -8.35 20.72 18.45
CA GLY A 116 -9.43 20.93 19.42
C GLY A 116 -9.66 22.39 19.85
N ASN A 117 -9.43 23.36 18.97
CA ASN A 117 -9.55 24.80 19.23
C ASN A 117 -8.68 25.32 20.40
N VAL A 118 -7.75 24.52 20.92
CA VAL A 118 -6.82 24.95 21.97
C VAL A 118 -5.69 25.74 21.32
N SER A 119 -5.28 26.82 21.98
CA SER A 119 -4.18 27.73 21.61
C SER A 119 -3.08 26.98 20.85
N ALA A 120 -2.87 27.39 19.60
CA ALA A 120 -2.04 26.73 18.60
C ALA A 120 -0.53 26.73 18.91
N ASP A 121 -0.15 26.80 20.19
CA ASP A 121 1.22 26.88 20.69
C ASP A 121 2.10 25.72 20.20
N PHE A 122 1.48 24.57 19.92
CA PHE A 122 2.19 23.38 19.47
C PHE A 122 1.96 23.00 18.01
N MET A 123 0.88 23.48 17.38
CA MET A 123 0.58 23.28 15.96
C MET A 123 0.20 24.62 15.32
N VAL A 124 1.20 25.44 15.02
CA VAL A 124 0.99 26.77 14.42
C VAL A 124 0.54 26.62 12.98
N LEU A 125 -0.76 26.85 12.72
CA LEU A 125 -1.33 26.69 11.38
C LEU A 125 -0.80 27.71 10.37
N ASP A 126 -0.51 28.94 10.81
CA ASP A 126 0.04 29.98 9.94
C ASP A 126 1.43 29.59 9.38
N GLN A 127 2.24 28.92 10.22
CA GLN A 127 3.51 28.33 9.80
C GLN A 127 3.27 27.13 8.87
N ALA A 128 2.30 26.27 9.21
CA ALA A 128 2.00 25.07 8.46
C ALA A 128 1.56 25.36 7.02
N LEU A 129 0.72 26.37 6.84
CA LEU A 129 0.28 26.84 5.52
C LEU A 129 1.48 27.22 4.64
N ARG A 130 2.44 27.97 5.20
CA ARG A 130 3.65 28.39 4.49
C ARG A 130 4.61 27.23 4.19
N ALA A 131 4.50 26.15 4.97
CA ALA A 131 5.31 24.95 4.79
C ALA A 131 4.74 23.97 3.75
N GLY A 132 3.50 24.19 3.29
CA GLY A 132 2.81 23.32 2.32
C GLY A 132 1.79 22.36 2.95
N GLN A 133 1.42 22.56 4.22
CA GLN A 133 0.21 21.96 4.78
C GLN A 133 -1.01 22.77 4.30
N ASP A 134 -2.10 22.09 3.94
CA ASP A 134 -3.22 22.75 3.27
C ASP A 134 -4.35 23.12 4.22
N LEU A 135 -4.68 22.25 5.19
CA LEU A 135 -5.84 22.44 6.08
C LEU A 135 -5.50 22.22 7.54
N GLY A 136 -6.18 22.96 8.41
CA GLY A 136 -6.19 22.74 9.85
C GLY A 136 -7.42 21.96 10.29
N MET A 137 -7.24 20.96 11.15
CA MET A 137 -8.34 20.20 11.73
C MET A 137 -8.73 20.74 13.10
N ALA A 138 -9.95 21.29 13.18
CA ALA A 138 -10.48 21.95 14.39
C ALA A 138 -9.53 23.01 14.96
N VAL A 139 -9.00 23.84 14.06
CA VAL A 139 -8.10 24.97 14.35
C VAL A 139 -8.37 26.07 13.35
N SER A 140 -8.29 27.32 13.80
CA SER A 140 -8.42 28.49 12.93
C SER A 140 -7.05 29.11 12.67
N PHE A 141 -6.93 29.89 11.59
CA PHE A 141 -5.80 30.80 11.42
C PHE A 141 -5.81 31.88 12.51
N ASN A 142 -4.70 32.60 12.64
CA ASN A 142 -4.57 33.72 13.57
C ASN A 142 -4.73 33.39 15.06
N GLN A 143 -4.46 32.13 15.45
CA GLN A 143 -4.49 31.72 16.86
C GLN A 143 -3.17 32.03 17.60
N SER A 144 -2.04 32.03 16.88
CA SER A 144 -0.72 32.34 17.47
C SER A 144 -0.13 33.65 16.95
N TYR A 145 -0.42 34.02 15.69
CA TYR A 145 0.12 35.21 15.03
C TYR A 145 -0.98 35.94 14.27
N GLY A 146 -1.01 37.27 14.30
CA GLY A 146 -1.96 38.05 13.51
C GLY A 146 -1.46 38.30 12.08
N PHE A 147 -2.05 37.63 11.10
CA PHE A 147 -1.81 37.85 9.67
C PHE A 147 -3.08 38.31 8.95
N ASP A 148 -2.88 39.12 7.91
CA ASP A 148 -3.92 39.52 6.98
C ASP A 148 -4.07 38.47 5.87
N TYR A 149 -5.19 37.74 5.91
CA TYR A 149 -5.58 36.73 4.91
C TYR A 149 -6.47 37.31 3.80
N SER A 150 -6.80 38.60 3.86
CA SER A 150 -7.56 39.27 2.79
C SER A 150 -6.74 39.38 1.51
N GLU A 151 -7.39 39.72 0.41
CA GLU A 151 -6.76 39.95 -0.90
C GLU A 151 -5.63 41.00 -0.89
N ASN A 152 -5.63 41.91 0.09
CA ASN A 152 -4.61 42.93 0.29
C ASN A 152 -3.40 42.43 1.11
N GLY A 153 -3.48 41.22 1.65
CA GLY A 153 -2.43 40.60 2.44
C GLY A 153 -1.16 40.28 1.63
N PRO A 154 -0.11 39.78 2.30
CA PRO A 154 1.16 39.50 1.65
C PRO A 154 1.02 38.51 0.47
N LYS A 155 1.58 38.85 -0.70
CA LYS A 155 1.51 38.00 -1.91
C LYS A 155 1.98 36.57 -1.70
N ARG A 156 2.99 36.35 -0.83
CA ARG A 156 3.47 35.01 -0.47
C ARG A 156 2.41 34.19 0.26
N LEU A 157 1.64 34.82 1.14
CA LEU A 157 0.56 34.17 1.87
C LEU A 157 -0.60 33.83 0.91
N GLN A 158 -0.97 34.78 0.05
CA GLN A 158 -1.96 34.57 -1.00
C GLN A 158 -1.58 33.40 -1.93
N TYR A 159 -0.30 33.30 -2.31
CA TYR A 159 0.19 32.15 -3.07
C TYR A 159 0.04 30.83 -2.30
N ALA A 160 0.46 30.78 -1.03
CA ALA A 160 0.32 29.59 -0.20
C ALA A 160 -1.16 29.15 -0.03
N MET A 161 -2.08 30.09 0.14
CA MET A 161 -3.52 29.82 0.19
C MET A 161 -4.04 29.25 -1.12
N ARG A 162 -3.60 29.79 -2.27
CA ARG A 162 -3.99 29.28 -3.60
C ARG A 162 -3.52 27.85 -3.80
N GLU A 163 -2.27 27.55 -3.44
CA GLU A 163 -1.74 26.18 -3.51
C GLU A 163 -2.52 25.23 -2.60
N ALA A 164 -2.80 25.65 -1.35
CA ALA A 164 -3.59 24.86 -0.41
C ALA A 164 -5.00 24.55 -0.93
N MET A 165 -5.66 25.55 -1.53
CA MET A 165 -6.96 25.37 -2.18
C MET A 165 -6.85 24.43 -3.37
N HIS A 166 -5.83 24.58 -4.21
CA HIS A 166 -5.61 23.71 -5.38
C HIS A 166 -5.44 22.24 -4.96
N HIS A 167 -4.59 21.94 -3.98
CA HIS A 167 -4.41 20.58 -3.46
C HIS A 167 -5.69 20.01 -2.84
N SER A 168 -6.42 20.83 -2.08
CA SER A 168 -7.64 20.41 -1.39
C SER A 168 -8.77 20.09 -2.38
N ILE A 169 -8.97 20.96 -3.38
CA ILE A 169 -9.94 20.75 -4.45
C ILE A 169 -9.54 19.56 -5.31
N TYR A 170 -8.27 19.43 -5.69
CA TYR A 170 -7.77 18.28 -6.43
C TYR A 170 -8.08 16.97 -5.69
N ALA A 171 -7.72 16.89 -4.41
CA ALA A 171 -7.99 15.70 -3.60
C ALA A 171 -9.48 15.41 -3.51
N TRP A 172 -10.33 16.43 -3.33
CA TRP A 172 -11.78 16.26 -3.28
C TRP A 172 -12.38 15.77 -4.61
N LEU A 173 -12.03 16.41 -5.73
CA LEU A 173 -12.49 16.00 -7.06
C LEU A 173 -12.01 14.59 -7.42
N ARG A 174 -10.77 14.25 -7.07
CA ARG A 174 -10.22 12.90 -7.28
C ARG A 174 -11.02 11.84 -6.52
N VAL A 175 -11.39 12.13 -5.27
CA VAL A 175 -12.26 11.25 -4.46
C VAL A 175 -13.63 11.10 -5.09
N LEU A 176 -14.26 12.21 -5.48
CA LEU A 176 -15.59 12.19 -6.13
C LEU A 176 -15.59 11.38 -7.43
N TYR A 177 -14.56 11.56 -8.26
CA TYR A 177 -14.41 10.81 -9.50
C TYR A 177 -14.31 9.29 -9.26
N THR A 178 -13.45 8.88 -8.34
CA THR A 178 -13.30 7.46 -8.00
C THR A 178 -14.55 6.88 -7.35
N ASN A 179 -15.25 7.66 -6.52
CA ASN A 179 -16.53 7.26 -5.95
C ASN A 179 -17.60 7.07 -7.06
N SER A 180 -17.66 8.00 -8.02
CA SER A 180 -18.55 7.90 -9.18
C SER A 180 -18.25 6.65 -10.01
N ASN A 181 -16.98 6.33 -10.26
CA ASN A 181 -16.58 5.11 -10.96
C ASN A 181 -16.99 3.84 -10.18
N TYR A 182 -16.78 3.83 -8.86
CA TYR A 182 -17.19 2.72 -8.02
C TYR A 182 -18.70 2.48 -8.10
N ASN A 183 -19.52 3.53 -7.91
CA ASN A 183 -20.98 3.43 -7.99
C ASN A 183 -21.47 2.98 -9.38
N ALA A 184 -20.83 3.44 -10.46
CA ALA A 184 -21.16 3.00 -11.82
C ALA A 184 -20.77 1.53 -12.09
N SER A 185 -19.86 0.97 -11.29
CA SER A 185 -19.39 -0.42 -11.40
C SER A 185 -20.08 -1.39 -10.43
N ALA A 186 -20.91 -0.90 -9.50
CA ALA A 186 -21.51 -1.70 -8.43
C ALA A 186 -22.42 -2.84 -8.94
N ASP A 187 -23.03 -2.67 -10.12
CA ASP A 187 -23.91 -3.68 -10.75
C ASP A 187 -23.18 -4.61 -11.75
N LYS A 188 -21.90 -4.34 -12.02
CA LYS A 188 -21.05 -5.25 -12.82
C LYS A 188 -20.25 -6.08 -11.83
N GLU A 189 -19.81 -7.29 -12.21
CA GLU A 189 -18.83 -8.07 -11.43
C GLU A 189 -17.54 -7.26 -11.26
N SER A 190 -17.57 -6.29 -10.36
CA SER A 190 -16.45 -5.44 -10.05
C SER A 190 -15.46 -6.37 -9.38
N GLN A 191 -14.31 -6.57 -10.03
CA GLN A 191 -13.18 -7.18 -9.38
C GLN A 191 -12.74 -6.24 -8.26
N ILE A 192 -13.40 -6.35 -7.11
CA ILE A 192 -12.87 -5.90 -5.85
C ILE A 192 -11.51 -6.57 -5.79
N ILE A 193 -10.44 -5.78 -5.75
CA ILE A 193 -9.11 -6.28 -5.42
C ILE A 193 -9.17 -6.67 -3.94
N VAL A 194 -9.87 -7.75 -3.64
CA VAL A 194 -9.72 -8.50 -2.39
C VAL A 194 -8.28 -8.95 -2.46
N GLY A 195 -7.48 -8.55 -1.46
CA GLY A 195 -6.05 -8.83 -1.43
C GLY A 195 -5.80 -10.24 -1.92
N LYS A 196 -5.11 -10.37 -3.08
CA LYS A 196 -4.86 -11.67 -3.69
C LYS A 196 -4.12 -12.48 -2.63
N LYS A 197 -4.75 -13.53 -2.11
CA LYS A 197 -4.07 -14.46 -1.21
C LYS A 197 -2.92 -15.04 -2.02
N ILE A 198 -1.72 -14.56 -1.75
CA ILE A 198 -0.51 -15.16 -2.30
C ILE A 198 -0.35 -16.44 -1.49
N GLU A 199 -0.86 -17.55 -2.02
CA GLU A 199 -0.57 -18.86 -1.45
C GLU A 199 0.96 -19.02 -1.46
N PRO A 200 1.61 -19.22 -0.31
CA PRO A 200 3.04 -19.46 -0.28
C PRO A 200 3.37 -20.67 -1.17
N PHE A 201 4.57 -20.65 -1.78
CA PHE A 201 5.02 -21.76 -2.60
C PHE A 201 5.05 -23.05 -1.77
N ASN A 202 4.07 -23.91 -2.03
CA ASN A 202 3.89 -25.18 -1.34
C ASN A 202 4.80 -26.23 -1.99
N TRP A 203 6.09 -26.25 -1.62
CA TRP A 203 7.10 -27.15 -2.21
C TRP A 203 6.69 -28.63 -2.21
N TRP A 204 5.88 -29.05 -1.24
CA TRP A 204 5.39 -30.42 -1.13
C TRP A 204 4.47 -30.84 -2.29
N LYS A 205 3.75 -29.89 -2.92
CA LYS A 205 2.86 -30.17 -4.06
C LYS A 205 3.62 -30.68 -5.29
N PRO A 206 4.62 -29.95 -5.84
CA PRO A 206 5.43 -30.47 -6.95
C PRO A 206 6.23 -31.71 -6.56
N THR A 207 6.63 -31.87 -5.29
CA THR A 207 7.28 -33.09 -4.82
C THR A 207 6.36 -34.31 -4.88
N LEU A 208 5.09 -34.20 -4.44
CA LEU A 208 4.12 -35.29 -4.56
C LEU A 208 3.82 -35.62 -6.02
N TYR A 209 3.63 -34.61 -6.87
CA TYR A 209 3.44 -34.85 -8.31
C TYR A 209 4.62 -35.58 -8.94
N ALA A 210 5.85 -35.21 -8.59
CA ALA A 210 7.05 -35.89 -9.08
C ALA A 210 7.12 -37.35 -8.59
N LEU A 211 6.77 -37.61 -7.33
CA LEU A 211 6.71 -38.96 -6.75
C LEU A 211 5.66 -39.83 -7.43
N ASP A 212 4.42 -39.35 -7.59
CA ASP A 212 3.36 -40.08 -8.27
C ASP A 212 3.73 -40.39 -9.72
N THR A 213 4.35 -39.42 -10.41
CA THR A 213 4.81 -39.60 -11.79
C THR A 213 5.92 -40.65 -11.86
N LEU A 214 6.89 -40.64 -10.93
CA LEU A 214 7.95 -41.64 -10.83
C LEU A 214 7.42 -43.04 -10.54
N ILE A 215 6.47 -43.16 -9.61
CA ILE A 215 5.83 -44.43 -9.28
C ILE A 215 5.03 -44.94 -10.49
N GLY A 216 4.28 -44.07 -11.16
CA GLY A 216 3.53 -44.40 -12.38
C GLY A 216 4.45 -44.93 -13.48
N PHE A 217 5.53 -44.22 -13.80
CA PHE A 217 6.53 -44.69 -14.78
C PHE A 217 7.23 -45.96 -14.32
N GLY A 218 7.52 -46.11 -13.02
CA GLY A 218 8.12 -47.30 -12.44
C GLY A 218 7.24 -48.54 -12.60
N ILE A 219 5.94 -48.42 -12.33
CA ILE A 219 4.95 -49.49 -12.53
C ILE A 219 4.85 -49.84 -14.01
N LEU A 220 4.82 -48.83 -14.89
CA LEU A 220 4.68 -49.03 -16.33
C LEU A 220 5.94 -49.71 -16.91
N PHE A 221 7.13 -49.28 -16.49
CA PHE A 221 8.41 -49.90 -16.83
C PHE A 221 8.50 -51.34 -16.31
N TRP A 222 8.10 -51.57 -15.06
CA TRP A 222 8.08 -52.91 -14.48
C TRP A 222 7.09 -53.84 -15.20
N GLY A 223 5.91 -53.34 -15.54
CA GLY A 223 4.94 -54.07 -16.36
C GLY A 223 5.50 -54.44 -17.73
N VAL A 224 6.17 -53.50 -18.41
CA VAL A 224 6.84 -53.78 -19.69
C VAL A 224 7.97 -54.80 -19.53
N ALA A 225 8.74 -54.73 -18.44
CA ALA A 225 9.83 -55.67 -18.17
C ALA A 225 9.33 -57.08 -17.85
N VAL A 226 8.25 -57.22 -17.07
CA VAL A 226 7.65 -58.51 -16.71
C VAL A 226 6.99 -59.18 -17.91
N PHE A 227 6.30 -58.40 -18.75
CA PHE A 227 5.58 -58.92 -19.91
C PHE A 227 6.35 -58.70 -21.23
N TRP A 228 7.69 -58.58 -21.15
CA TRP A 228 8.51 -58.21 -22.30
C TRP A 228 8.32 -59.14 -23.50
N ASP A 229 8.17 -60.46 -23.28
CA ASP A 229 7.94 -61.42 -24.36
C ASP A 229 6.60 -61.18 -25.07
N GLN A 230 5.54 -60.87 -24.33
CA GLN A 230 4.21 -60.55 -24.88
C GLN A 230 4.19 -59.19 -25.59
N VAL A 231 4.87 -58.19 -25.02
CA VAL A 231 5.06 -56.87 -25.62
C VAL A 231 5.89 -56.96 -26.91
N ALA A 232 6.93 -57.79 -26.92
CA ALA A 232 7.77 -58.04 -28.07
C ALA A 232 7.01 -58.78 -29.18
N ASP A 233 6.13 -59.73 -28.83
CA ASP A 233 5.27 -60.42 -29.79
C ASP A 233 4.20 -59.51 -30.40
N LEU A 234 3.63 -58.60 -29.60
CA LEU A 234 2.73 -57.53 -30.06
C LEU A 234 3.44 -56.57 -31.03
N LEU A 235 4.66 -56.13 -30.71
CA LEU A 235 5.46 -55.23 -31.55
C LEU A 235 5.94 -55.90 -32.85
N LYS A 236 6.14 -57.22 -32.86
CA LYS A 236 6.54 -58.01 -34.04
C LYS A 236 5.36 -58.44 -34.92
N GLY A 237 4.12 -58.09 -34.56
CA GLY A 237 2.95 -58.31 -35.41
C GLY A 237 2.55 -59.78 -35.59
N LYS A 238 2.88 -60.68 -34.65
CA LYS A 238 2.35 -62.05 -34.69
C LYS A 238 0.88 -62.05 -34.24
N LYS A 239 -0.03 -61.92 -35.20
CA LYS A 239 -1.41 -62.39 -35.03
C LYS A 239 -1.35 -63.88 -34.64
N GLY A 240 -1.95 -64.22 -33.50
CA GLY A 240 -2.11 -65.61 -33.09
C GLY A 240 -2.73 -66.41 -34.23
N THR A 241 -1.99 -67.39 -34.72
CA THR A 241 -2.53 -68.43 -35.60
C THR A 241 -3.43 -69.30 -34.75
N SER A 242 -4.74 -69.19 -34.97
CA SER A 242 -5.69 -70.27 -34.68
C SER A 242 -5.27 -71.48 -35.52
N GLY A 243 -4.53 -72.39 -34.90
CA GLY A 243 -4.13 -73.66 -35.48
C GLY A 243 -5.06 -74.75 -34.98
N ASP A 244 -6.17 -74.91 -35.70
CA ASP A 244 -7.01 -76.09 -35.69
C ASP A 244 -6.14 -77.35 -35.86
N LYS A 245 -6.19 -78.26 -34.90
CA LYS A 245 -5.74 -79.63 -35.06
C LYS A 245 -6.76 -80.57 -34.43
N ASN A 246 -7.73 -80.92 -35.27
CA ASN A 246 -8.17 -82.30 -35.39
C ASN A 246 -6.95 -83.23 -35.37
N GLU A 247 -6.85 -84.08 -34.35
CA GLU A 247 -6.29 -85.41 -34.51
C GLU A 247 -7.17 -86.40 -33.74
N ASN A 248 -7.65 -87.34 -34.54
CA ASN A 248 -8.57 -88.43 -34.28
C ASN A 248 -7.72 -89.66 -33.91
N ILE A 249 -8.27 -90.55 -33.07
CA ILE A 249 -7.96 -92.01 -32.97
C ILE A 249 -6.65 -92.31 -32.19
N ASP A 250 -6.57 -93.14 -31.15
CA ASP A 250 -7.34 -94.29 -30.63
C ASP A 250 -7.51 -94.24 -29.09
#